data_AF-H5ZVI6-F1
#
_entry.id   AF-H5ZVI6-F1
#
_cell.length_a   1.000
_cell.length_b   1.000
_cell.length_c   1.000
_cell.angle_alpha   90.00
_cell.angle_beta   90.00
_cell.angle_gamma   90.00
#
_symmetry.space_group_name_H-M   'P 1'
#
loop_
_entity.id
_entity.type
_entity.pdbx_description
1 polymer ?
#
loop_
_entity_poly.entity_id
_entity_poly.type
_entity_poly.pdbx_seq_one_letter_code
_entity_poly.pdbx_strand_id
1 'polypeptide(L)' 'QHFRGTRMAKFRKREAFMPFSAGKRVCLGEQLARMELFLFFTSFLQRFKFSSPAGEQPSLDFKMGGTRLPKPYHLCAVPR' A
#
# COMPACT_ATOMS: atom_id res chain seq x y z
N GLN A 1 10.85 -5.95 -4.96
CA GLN A 1 11.39 -7.09 -5.72
C GLN A 1 10.45 -8.31 -5.71
N HIS A 2 9.72 -8.57 -4.63
CA HIS A 2 8.86 -9.76 -4.47
C HIS A 2 7.82 -10.04 -5.58
N PHE A 3 7.25 -9.01 -6.21
CA PHE A 3 6.24 -9.12 -7.27
C PHE A 3 6.78 -8.88 -8.69
N ARG A 4 8.09 -8.58 -8.82
CA ARG A 4 8.73 -8.30 -10.12
C ARG A 4 9.27 -9.62 -10.70
N GLY A 5 8.93 -9.91 -11.95
CA GLY A 5 9.45 -11.06 -12.71
C GLY A 5 10.88 -10.85 -13.19
N THR A 6 11.52 -11.94 -13.62
CA THR A 6 12.93 -11.99 -14.08
C THR A 6 13.18 -11.31 -15.44
N ARG A 7 12.12 -11.03 -16.22
CA ARG A 7 12.18 -10.17 -17.40
C ARG A 7 11.58 -8.82 -17.09
N MET A 8 12.25 -7.75 -17.53
CA MET A 8 11.84 -6.36 -17.34
C MET A 8 10.32 -6.19 -17.56
N ALA A 9 9.67 -5.57 -16.58
CA ALA A 9 8.23 -5.23 -16.54
C ALA A 9 7.19 -6.37 -16.39
N LYS A 10 7.54 -7.65 -16.20
CA LYS A 10 6.50 -8.67 -15.93
C LYS A 10 6.07 -8.70 -14.47
N PHE A 11 4.87 -8.23 -14.14
CA PHE A 11 4.26 -8.42 -12.81
C PHE A 11 3.87 -9.89 -12.62
N ARG A 12 4.19 -10.47 -11.45
CA ARG A 12 3.83 -11.86 -11.12
C ARG A 12 2.96 -11.90 -9.88
N LYS A 13 1.70 -12.35 -10.05
CA LYS A 13 0.84 -12.74 -8.93
C LYS A 13 1.48 -13.92 -8.19
N ARG A 14 1.50 -13.86 -6.86
CA ARG A 14 2.01 -14.94 -6.01
C ARG A 14 0.84 -15.54 -5.24
N GLU A 15 0.69 -16.86 -5.29
CA GLU A 15 -0.39 -17.56 -4.57
C GLU A 15 -0.30 -17.36 -3.04
N ALA A 16 0.91 -17.18 -2.49
CA ALA A 16 1.10 -16.87 -1.07
C ALA A 16 0.65 -15.45 -0.67
N PHE A 17 0.31 -14.57 -1.62
CA PHE A 17 -0.15 -13.21 -1.33
C PHE A 17 -1.68 -13.18 -1.19
N MET A 18 -2.15 -13.36 0.05
CA MET A 18 -3.58 -13.46 0.39
C MET A 18 -4.01 -12.40 1.44
N PRO A 19 -3.91 -11.09 1.14
CA PRO A 19 -4.31 -10.04 2.09
C PRO A 19 -5.83 -9.99 2.37
N PHE A 20 -6.63 -10.65 1.53
CA PHE A 20 -8.09 -10.68 1.61
C PHE A 20 -8.65 -12.04 2.04
N SER A 21 -7.82 -12.88 2.68
CA SER A 21 -8.15 -14.28 3.01
C SER A 21 -8.34 -15.15 1.75
N ALA A 22 -8.97 -16.32 1.89
CA ALA A 22 -9.25 -17.28 0.82
C ALA A 22 -10.53 -18.09 1.08
N GLY A 23 -11.03 -18.78 0.04
CA GLY A 23 -12.16 -19.70 0.14
C GLY A 23 -13.52 -19.03 0.34
N LYS A 24 -14.47 -19.73 0.98
CA LYS A 24 -15.87 -19.28 1.18
C LYS A 24 -16.02 -17.98 2.00
N ARG A 25 -14.96 -17.57 2.70
CA ARG A 25 -14.91 -16.36 3.54
C ARG A 25 -13.88 -15.33 3.01
N VAL A 26 -13.52 -15.42 1.73
CA VAL A 26 -12.73 -14.37 1.07
C VAL A 26 -13.45 -13.02 1.23
N CYS A 27 -12.68 -11.94 1.38
CA CYS A 27 -13.25 -10.62 1.56
C CYS A 27 -14.16 -10.25 0.39
N LEU A 28 -15.45 -10.04 0.67
CA LEU A 28 -16.44 -9.62 -0.33
C LEU A 28 -16.02 -8.31 -1.04
N GLY A 29 -15.27 -7.46 -0.33
CA GLY A 29 -14.77 -6.18 -0.84
C GLY A 29 -13.42 -6.24 -1.58
N GLU A 30 -12.84 -7.41 -1.86
CA GLU A 30 -11.50 -7.52 -2.46
C GLU A 30 -11.35 -6.71 -3.75
N GLN A 31 -12.34 -6.80 -4.65
CA GLN A 31 -12.27 -6.11 -5.93
C GLN A 31 -12.37 -4.59 -5.78
N LEU A 32 -13.26 -4.12 -4.90
CA LEU A 32 -13.41 -2.70 -4.59
C LEU A 32 -12.13 -2.15 -3.95
N ALA A 33 -11.60 -2.82 -2.93
CA ALA A 33 -10.38 -2.41 -2.24
C ALA A 33 -9.16 -2.34 -3.19
N ARG A 34 -9.06 -3.26 -4.16
CA ARG A 34 -8.02 -3.20 -5.20
C ARG A 34 -8.15 -1.98 -6.10
N MET A 35 -9.37 -1.67 -6.55
CA MET A 35 -9.64 -0.51 -7.39
C MET A 35 -9.35 0.79 -6.65
N GLU A 36 -9.87 0.93 -5.42
CA GLU A 36 -9.62 2.09 -4.57
C GLU A 36 -8.13 2.29 -4.32
N LEU A 37 -7.42 1.23 -3.89
CA LEU A 37 -5.98 1.32 -3.64
C LEU A 37 -5.22 1.79 -4.88
N PHE A 38 -5.54 1.23 -6.06
CA PHE A 38 -4.89 1.65 -7.31
C PHE A 38 -5.19 3.11 -7.64
N LEU A 39 -6.46 3.50 -7.66
CA LEU A 39 -6.89 4.84 -8.08
C LEU A 39 -6.40 5.91 -7.12
N PHE A 40 -6.58 5.75 -5.80
CA PHE A 40 -6.13 6.73 -4.82
C PHE A 40 -4.60 6.84 -4.84
N PHE A 41 -3.89 5.72 -4.77
CA PHE A 41 -2.42 5.74 -4.70
C PHE A 41 -1.80 6.36 -5.95
N THR A 42 -2.24 5.95 -7.15
CA THR A 42 -1.72 6.51 -8.40
C THR A 42 -2.07 7.98 -8.54
N SER A 43 -3.31 8.39 -8.22
CA SER A 43 -3.74 9.79 -8.30
C SER A 43 -2.94 10.69 -7.37
N PHE A 44 -2.65 10.24 -6.15
CA PHE A 44 -1.79 10.98 -5.22
C PHE A 44 -0.35 11.10 -5.74
N LEU A 45 0.24 10.00 -6.19
CA LEU A 45 1.63 10.00 -6.69
C LEU A 45 1.82 10.76 -8.01
N GLN A 46 0.78 10.81 -8.85
CA GLN A 46 0.77 11.58 -10.09
C GLN A 46 0.72 13.08 -9.83
N ARG A 47 0.07 13.53 -8.74
CA ARG A 47 -0.16 14.95 -8.44
C ARG A 47 0.80 15.53 -7.41
N PHE A 48 1.34 14.70 -6.51
CA PHE A 48 2.17 15.17 -5.40
C PHE A 48 3.50 14.42 -5.32
N LYS A 49 4.52 15.10 -4.78
CA LYS A 49 5.73 14.50 -4.24
C LYS A 49 5.57 14.44 -2.72
N PHE A 50 5.77 13.25 -2.17
CA PHE A 50 5.75 13.01 -0.73
C PHE A 50 7.17 12.96 -0.18
N SER A 51 7.39 13.64 0.93
CA SER A 51 8.64 13.56 1.70
C SER A 51 8.34 13.58 3.20
N SER A 52 9.30 13.12 3.99
CA SER A 52 9.26 13.35 5.43
C SER A 52 9.54 14.83 5.73
N PRO A 53 8.97 15.41 6.80
CA PRO A 53 9.42 16.69 7.34
C PRO A 53 10.92 16.67 7.68
N ALA A 54 11.55 17.84 7.69
CA ALA A 54 12.98 17.95 7.98
C ALA A 54 13.30 17.42 9.38
N GLY A 55 14.24 16.48 9.47
CA GLY A 55 14.67 15.88 10.74
C GLY A 55 13.76 14.77 11.28
N GLU A 56 12.64 14.45 10.61
CA GLU A 56 11.76 13.35 11.00
C GLU A 56 11.94 12.13 10.09
N GLN A 57 11.82 10.92 10.66
CA GLN A 57 11.65 9.69 9.89
C GLN A 57 10.47 8.89 10.46
N PRO A 58 9.49 8.49 9.63
CA PRO A 58 8.37 7.69 10.11
C PRO A 58 8.85 6.31 10.56
N SER A 59 8.44 5.88 11.76
CA SER A 59 8.67 4.53 12.25
C SER A 59 7.82 3.52 11.48
N LEU A 60 8.36 2.32 11.29
CA LEU A 60 7.62 1.18 10.72
C LEU A 60 6.84 0.39 11.78
N ASP A 61 6.90 0.81 13.04
CA ASP A 61 6.10 0.23 14.11
C ASP A 61 4.61 0.52 13.91
N PHE A 62 3.78 -0.40 14.41
CA PHE A 62 2.33 -0.29 14.33
C PHE A 62 1.70 -0.43 15.73
N LYS A 63 0.52 0.16 15.88
CA LYS A 63 -0.40 -0.14 16.98
C LYS A 63 -1.19 -1.40 16.61
N MET A 64 -1.17 -2.39 17.49
CA MET A 64 -1.87 -3.66 17.30
C MET A 64 -3.34 -3.53 17.74
N GLY A 65 -4.26 -4.02 16.92
CA GLY A 65 -5.70 -4.08 17.16
C GLY A 65 -6.39 -5.01 16.16
N GLY A 66 -7.67 -4.80 15.86
CA GLY A 66 -8.37 -5.54 14.79
C GLY A 66 -7.72 -5.38 13.40
N THR A 67 -6.96 -4.30 13.21
CA THR A 67 -6.06 -4.08 12.06
C THR A 67 -4.68 -3.61 12.56
N ARG A 68 -3.66 -3.63 11.70
CA ARG A 68 -2.35 -3.01 11.98
C ARG A 68 -2.36 -1.56 11.53
N LEU A 69 -2.37 -0.63 12.48
CA LEU A 69 -2.37 0.80 12.20
C LEU A 69 -0.96 1.37 12.40
N PRO A 70 -0.37 2.13 11.45
CA PRO A 70 0.90 2.81 11.70
C PRO A 70 0.82 3.74 12.92
N LYS A 71 1.94 3.93 13.63
CA LYS A 71 2.02 5.01 14.63
C LYS A 71 1.79 6.37 13.93
N PRO A 72 1.18 7.36 14.60
CA PRO A 72 0.99 8.69 14.02
C PRO A 72 2.30 9.26 13.46
N TYR A 73 2.26 9.82 12.24
CA TYR A 73 3.41 10.38 11.54
C TYR A 73 2.99 11.57 10.67
N HIS A 74 3.94 12.45 10.38
CA HIS A 74 3.76 13.59 9.50
C HIS A 74 4.36 13.33 8.12
N LEU A 75 3.79 13.99 7.11
CA LEU A 75 4.26 13.97 5.73
C LEU A 75 4.10 15.36 5.12
N CYS A 76 5.05 15.73 4.28
CA CYS A 76 4.92 16.86 3.36
C CYS A 76 4.42 16.34 2.01
N ALA A 77 3.33 16.92 1.50
CA ALA A 77 2.81 16.64 0.16
C ALA A 77 2.90 17.92 -0.69
N VAL A 78 3.88 17.98 -1.59
CA VAL A 78 4.10 19.15 -2.45
C VAL A 78 3.57 18.83 -3.85
N PRO A 79 2.75 19.69 -4.47
CA PRO A 79 2.31 19.51 -5.85
C PRO A 79 3.50 19.28 -6.80
N ARG A 80 3.32 18.40 -7.79
CA ARG A 80 4.31 18.12 -8.83
C ARG A 80 4.39 19.21 -9.88
#